data_AF-A0A148KL08-F1
#
_entry.id   AF-A0A148KL08-F1
#
_cell.length_a   1.000
_cell.length_b   1.000
_cell.length_c   1.000
_cell.angle_alpha   90.00
_cell.angle_beta   90.00
_cell.angle_gamma   90.00
#
_symmetry.space_group_name_H-M   'P 1'
#
loop_
_entity.id
_entity.type
_entity.pdbx_description
1 polymer ?
#
loop_
_entity_poly.entity_id
_entity_poly.type
_entity_poly.pdbx_seq_one_letter_code
_entity_poly.pdbx_strand_id
1 'polypeptide(L)'
;MKNHLEKVLSEIPQFLQHFSLCLLRPRRFIHAELQQAEQGDWISKGVEFLILSFLIALFISQVLPEAVNPITLPANDAAYTVMATQALFDLFLLFFIAVIAFGCWKIVGVTASFWHFFRLFAYFCGVTLVLLVFADAITNIAMIDPIVAKSWIQLEQSAAELRPLTEQMLCHTDSETGELLATSNEALQQQLQQAQAVYDKATNRPLFLLGNSIQAVVYVVLLVWLSIAWAGYGKALQLSTGKIIQAGILTLVLVFIAYMLLTLVQTGSQMMAIYRACI
;
A
#
# COMPACT_ATOMS: atom_id res chain seq x y z
N MET A 1 8.08 25.12 15.88
CA MET A 1 8.33 23.67 15.73
C MET A 1 8.29 22.90 17.06
N LYS A 2 8.96 23.34 18.15
CA LYS A 2 8.89 22.65 19.48
C LYS A 2 7.47 22.36 19.99
N ASN A 3 6.54 23.31 19.81
CA ASN A 3 5.17 23.22 20.33
C ASN A 3 4.26 22.22 19.58
N HIS A 4 4.57 21.84 18.33
CA HIS A 4 3.80 20.83 17.59
C HIS A 4 4.33 19.42 17.84
N LEU A 5 5.64 19.28 18.01
CA LEU A 5 6.28 18.00 18.30
C LEU A 5 5.91 17.51 19.71
N GLU A 6 5.86 18.42 20.70
CA GLU A 6 5.33 18.11 22.04
C GLU A 6 3.84 17.72 22.00
N LYS A 7 3.04 18.39 21.16
CA LYS A 7 1.62 18.05 20.99
C LYS A 7 1.43 16.65 20.39
N VAL A 8 2.17 16.33 19.33
CA VAL A 8 2.17 14.97 18.73
C VAL A 8 2.66 13.93 19.72
N LEU A 9 3.76 14.20 20.46
CA LEU A 9 4.26 13.29 21.50
C LEU A 9 3.24 13.04 22.61
N SER A 10 2.44 14.04 22.97
CA SER A 10 1.39 13.91 23.99
C SER A 10 0.22 13.02 23.54
N GLU A 11 0.01 12.84 22.24
CA GLU A 11 -1.07 12.01 21.68
C GLU A 11 -0.67 10.53 21.50
N ILE A 12 0.63 10.21 21.56
CA ILE A 12 1.16 8.84 21.39
C ILE A 12 0.56 7.83 22.39
N PRO A 13 0.44 8.11 23.70
CA PRO A 13 -0.12 7.14 24.64
C PRO A 13 -1.58 6.79 24.31
N GLN A 14 -2.37 7.80 23.95
CA GLN A 14 -3.76 7.61 23.55
C GLN A 14 -3.86 6.84 22.23
N PHE A 15 -2.98 7.13 21.27
CA PHE A 15 -2.85 6.37 20.04
C PHE A 15 -2.55 4.89 20.31
N LEU A 16 -1.55 4.57 21.14
CA LEU A 16 -1.19 3.18 21.46
C LEU A 16 -2.33 2.43 22.14
N GLN A 17 -3.11 3.12 22.98
CA GLN A 17 -4.31 2.55 23.58
C GLN A 17 -5.39 2.23 22.52
N HIS A 18 -5.67 3.16 21.60
CA HIS A 18 -6.65 2.93 20.53
C HIS A 18 -6.17 1.85 19.56
N PHE A 19 -4.88 1.89 19.19
CA PHE A 19 -4.22 0.92 18.32
C PHE A 19 -4.32 -0.49 18.91
N SER A 20 -3.91 -0.68 20.17
CA SER A 20 -3.96 -2.00 20.83
C SER A 20 -5.37 -2.51 21.03
N LEU A 21 -6.34 -1.64 21.37
CA LEU A 21 -7.74 -2.03 21.49
C LEU A 21 -8.34 -2.42 20.14
N CYS A 22 -8.05 -1.66 19.08
CA CYS A 22 -8.48 -1.94 17.72
C CYS A 22 -7.88 -3.26 17.21
N LEU A 23 -6.57 -3.46 17.41
CA LEU A 23 -5.84 -4.64 16.99
C LEU A 23 -6.26 -5.90 17.76
N LEU A 24 -6.23 -5.87 19.09
CA LEU A 24 -6.41 -7.06 19.93
C LEU A 24 -7.88 -7.38 20.22
N ARG A 25 -8.76 -6.37 20.20
CA ARG A 25 -10.18 -6.52 20.55
C ARG A 25 -11.10 -5.79 19.55
N PRO A 26 -11.00 -6.08 18.23
CA PRO A 26 -11.69 -5.32 17.18
C PRO A 26 -13.21 -5.30 17.38
N ARG A 27 -13.82 -6.40 17.83
CA ARG A 27 -15.27 -6.45 18.10
C ARG A 27 -15.72 -5.46 19.18
N ARG A 28 -14.96 -5.35 20.29
CA ARG A 28 -15.30 -4.43 21.38
C ARG A 28 -15.09 -2.99 20.94
N PHE A 29 -14.02 -2.73 20.19
CA PHE A 29 -13.74 -1.43 19.60
C PHE A 29 -14.88 -0.98 18.67
N ILE A 30 -15.30 -1.84 17.74
CA ILE A 30 -16.42 -1.58 16.83
C ILE A 30 -17.71 -1.23 17.58
N HIS A 31 -18.08 -2.01 18.59
CA HIS A 31 -19.30 -1.74 19.35
C HIS A 31 -19.22 -0.40 20.10
N ALA A 32 -18.07 -0.09 20.71
CA ALA A 32 -17.87 1.19 21.39
C ALA A 32 -17.98 2.37 20.41
N GLU A 33 -17.41 2.25 19.22
CA GLU A 33 -17.44 3.29 18.19
C GLU A 33 -18.83 3.48 17.57
N LEU A 34 -19.61 2.40 17.41
CA LEU A 34 -20.99 2.46 16.92
C LEU A 34 -22.00 2.99 17.96
N GLN A 35 -21.66 2.97 19.25
CA GLN A 35 -22.52 3.46 20.34
C GLN A 35 -22.30 4.94 20.68
N GLN A 36 -21.19 5.53 20.23
CA GLN A 36 -20.94 6.95 20.40
C GLN A 36 -21.96 7.75 19.54
N ALA A 37 -22.53 8.85 20.06
CA ALA A 37 -23.53 9.67 19.37
C ALA A 37 -22.91 10.74 18.44
N GLU A 38 -23.22 10.72 17.13
CA GLU A 38 -22.61 11.60 16.10
C GLU A 38 -22.48 13.07 16.52
N GLN A 39 -21.23 13.53 16.65
CA GLN A 39 -20.80 14.90 16.85
C GLN A 39 -20.18 15.41 15.54
N GLY A 40 -20.19 16.73 15.35
CA GLY A 40 -19.73 17.38 14.11
C GLY A 40 -18.27 17.10 13.71
N ASP A 41 -17.46 16.50 14.58
CA ASP A 41 -16.02 16.24 14.38
C ASP A 41 -15.64 14.75 14.36
N TRP A 42 -16.61 13.87 14.07
CA TRP A 42 -16.43 12.42 14.17
C TRP A 42 -15.31 11.85 13.29
N ILE A 43 -15.21 12.38 12.07
CA ILE A 43 -14.27 11.93 11.05
C ILE A 43 -12.85 12.31 11.46
N SER A 44 -12.67 13.48 12.08
CA SER A 44 -11.35 14.02 12.41
C SER A 44 -10.58 13.04 13.27
N LYS A 45 -11.20 12.43 14.29
CA LYS A 45 -10.51 11.44 15.14
C LYS A 45 -10.03 10.18 14.40
N GLY A 46 -10.80 9.70 13.41
CA GLY A 46 -10.38 8.57 12.58
C GLY A 46 -9.25 8.95 11.62
N VAL A 47 -9.34 10.15 11.03
CA VAL A 47 -8.32 10.69 10.12
C VAL A 47 -7.03 11.05 10.86
N GLU A 48 -7.12 11.67 12.04
CA GLU A 48 -6.00 11.95 12.95
C GLU A 48 -5.27 10.67 13.31
N PHE A 49 -6.00 9.61 13.65
CA PHE A 49 -5.39 8.30 13.90
C PHE A 49 -4.68 7.76 12.66
N LEU A 50 -5.29 7.85 11.48
CA LEU A 50 -4.67 7.41 10.22
C LEU A 50 -3.39 8.22 9.90
N ILE A 51 -3.42 9.54 10.09
CA ILE A 51 -2.26 10.42 9.90
C ILE A 51 -1.15 10.04 10.89
N LEU A 52 -1.49 9.84 12.16
CA LEU A 52 -0.51 9.46 13.18
C LEU A 52 0.08 8.07 12.92
N SER A 53 -0.75 7.10 12.49
CA SER A 53 -0.30 5.80 11.99
C SER A 53 0.67 5.94 10.82
N PHE A 54 0.37 6.83 9.86
CA PHE A 54 1.25 7.12 8.72
C PHE A 54 2.58 7.71 9.15
N LEU A 55 2.57 8.68 10.08
CA LEU A 55 3.81 9.25 10.65
C LEU A 55 4.65 8.21 11.39
N ILE A 56 4.01 7.31 12.15
CA ILE A 56 4.70 6.22 12.85
C ILE A 56 5.28 5.22 11.85
N ALA A 57 4.54 4.84 10.82
CA ALA A 57 5.04 3.97 9.76
C ALA A 57 6.21 4.59 9.00
N LEU A 58 6.13 5.88 8.66
CA LEU A 58 7.27 6.62 8.10
C LEU A 58 8.46 6.62 9.05
N PHE A 59 8.24 6.82 10.35
CA PHE A 59 9.34 6.76 11.31
C PHE A 59 9.97 5.36 11.36
N ILE A 60 9.18 4.30 11.40
CA ILE A 60 9.67 2.91 11.42
C ILE A 60 10.48 2.62 10.15
N SER A 61 9.98 3.00 8.97
CA SER A 61 10.69 2.77 7.70
C SER A 61 11.99 3.56 7.58
N GLN A 62 12.11 4.70 8.28
CA GLN A 62 13.35 5.49 8.32
C GLN A 62 14.36 4.97 9.36
N VAL A 63 13.90 4.49 10.52
CA VAL A 63 14.79 3.93 11.56
C VAL A 63 15.28 2.53 11.18
N LEU A 64 14.52 1.79 10.38
CA LEU A 64 14.87 0.49 9.84
C LEU A 64 14.95 0.58 8.30
N PRO A 65 15.96 1.27 7.73
CA PRO A 65 16.03 1.44 6.28
C PRO A 65 16.13 0.09 5.57
N GLU A 66 15.11 -0.21 4.79
CA GLU A 66 14.77 -1.53 4.24
C GLU A 66 15.32 -1.81 2.84
N ALA A 67 15.21 -3.09 2.46
CA ALA A 67 15.23 -3.63 1.09
C ALA A 67 14.01 -3.26 0.22
N VAL A 68 12.97 -2.64 0.78
CA VAL A 68 11.92 -2.04 -0.01
C VAL A 68 12.40 -0.64 -0.32
N ASN A 69 13.08 -0.53 -1.47
CA ASN A 69 13.48 0.69 -2.16
C ASN A 69 13.56 1.86 -1.17
N PRO A 70 14.65 1.97 -0.38
CA PRO A 70 14.70 2.83 0.81
C PRO A 70 14.02 4.11 0.41
N ILE A 71 12.93 4.49 1.10
CA ILE A 71 12.20 5.73 0.78
C ILE A 71 13.28 6.80 0.76
N THR A 72 13.74 7.09 -0.44
CA THR A 72 15.02 7.75 -0.64
C THR A 72 14.56 9.15 -0.52
N LEU A 73 14.66 9.68 0.69
CA LEU A 73 14.16 11.00 1.02
C LEU A 73 14.67 11.91 -0.07
N PRO A 74 13.75 12.44 -0.90
CA PRO A 74 14.14 12.98 -2.17
C PRO A 74 15.19 14.06 -1.98
N ALA A 75 16.31 13.96 -2.69
CA ALA A 75 17.47 14.82 -2.45
C ALA A 75 17.20 16.32 -2.74
N ASN A 76 16.06 16.64 -3.35
CA ASN A 76 15.66 17.98 -3.71
C ASN A 76 14.15 18.22 -3.48
N ASP A 77 13.78 19.50 -3.33
CA ASP A 77 12.41 19.94 -3.03
C ASP A 77 11.40 19.52 -4.12
N ALA A 78 11.85 19.44 -5.38
CA ALA A 78 11.02 18.99 -6.49
C ALA A 78 10.59 17.53 -6.32
N ALA A 79 11.52 16.62 -5.96
CA ALA A 79 11.18 15.23 -5.75
C ALA A 79 10.43 15.01 -4.41
N TYR A 80 10.61 15.87 -3.40
CA TYR A 80 9.73 15.92 -2.22
C TYR A 80 8.30 16.27 -2.59
N THR A 81 8.12 17.23 -3.49
CA THR A 81 6.80 17.64 -3.97
C THR A 81 6.13 16.50 -4.74
N VAL A 82 6.87 15.76 -5.57
CA VAL A 82 6.38 14.57 -6.27
C VAL A 82 5.97 13.47 -5.29
N MET A 83 6.82 13.15 -4.31
CA MET A 83 6.52 12.16 -3.28
C MET A 83 5.29 12.55 -2.43
N ALA A 84 5.20 13.81 -2.02
CA ALA A 84 4.04 14.32 -1.27
C ALA A 84 2.75 14.30 -2.10
N THR A 85 2.85 14.62 -3.39
CA THR A 85 1.71 14.55 -4.33
C THR A 85 1.24 13.11 -4.51
N GLN A 86 2.16 12.15 -4.61
CA GLN A 86 1.84 10.72 -4.67
C GLN A 86 1.13 10.25 -3.39
N ALA A 87 1.64 10.62 -2.21
CA ALA A 87 1.00 10.28 -0.94
C ALA A 87 -0.42 10.89 -0.80
N LEU A 88 -0.63 12.12 -1.28
CA LEU A 88 -1.96 12.73 -1.35
C LEU A 88 -2.89 11.98 -2.31
N PHE A 89 -2.37 11.53 -3.45
CA PHE A 89 -3.12 10.70 -4.39
C PHE A 89 -3.51 9.35 -3.79
N ASP A 90 -2.61 8.72 -3.04
CA ASP A 90 -2.89 7.45 -2.34
C ASP A 90 -3.96 7.62 -1.24
N LEU A 91 -3.93 8.73 -0.50
CA LEU A 91 -4.98 9.09 0.46
C LEU A 91 -6.34 9.30 -0.24
N PHE A 92 -6.33 9.94 -1.42
CA PHE A 92 -7.53 10.10 -2.23
C PHE A 92 -8.07 8.75 -2.73
N LEU A 93 -7.20 7.85 -3.18
CA LEU A 93 -7.58 6.49 -3.54
C LEU A 93 -8.17 5.72 -2.36
N LEU A 94 -7.58 5.85 -1.18
CA LEU A 94 -8.08 5.23 0.04
C LEU A 94 -9.48 5.73 0.41
N PHE A 95 -9.74 7.02 0.21
CA PHE A 95 -11.09 7.59 0.35
C PHE A 95 -12.07 7.00 -0.67
N PHE A 96 -11.68 6.89 -1.94
CA PHE A 96 -12.53 6.27 -2.98
C PHE A 96 -12.84 4.80 -2.68
N ILE A 97 -11.85 4.04 -2.20
CA ILE A 97 -12.04 2.66 -1.76
C ILE A 97 -13.05 2.60 -0.61
N ALA A 98 -12.97 3.52 0.36
CA ALA A 98 -13.92 3.60 1.46
C ALA A 98 -15.35 3.87 0.97
N VAL A 99 -15.52 4.75 -0.02
CA VAL A 99 -16.82 5.05 -0.64
C VAL A 99 -17.38 3.83 -1.38
N ILE A 100 -16.56 3.15 -2.18
CA ILE A 100 -16.95 1.91 -2.89
C ILE A 100 -17.38 0.84 -1.88
N ALA A 101 -16.56 0.62 -0.85
CA ALA A 101 -16.85 -0.34 0.20
C ALA A 101 -18.16 0.01 0.90
N PHE A 102 -18.34 1.26 1.35
CA PHE A 102 -19.58 1.69 1.98
C PHE A 102 -20.81 1.49 1.07
N GLY A 103 -20.69 1.81 -0.22
CA GLY A 103 -21.73 1.55 -1.22
C GLY A 103 -22.13 0.07 -1.27
N CYS A 104 -21.15 -0.83 -1.28
CA CYS A 104 -21.38 -2.28 -1.23
C CYS A 104 -22.09 -2.72 0.06
N TRP A 105 -21.64 -2.19 1.20
CA TRP A 105 -22.26 -2.44 2.50
C TRP A 105 -23.70 -1.89 2.56
N LYS A 106 -23.98 -0.75 1.92
CA LYS A 106 -25.33 -0.19 1.79
C LYS A 106 -26.25 -1.07 0.95
N ILE A 107 -25.76 -1.61 -0.18
CA ILE A 107 -26.53 -2.53 -1.05
C ILE A 107 -27.02 -3.76 -0.28
N VAL A 108 -26.22 -4.31 0.65
CA VAL A 108 -26.62 -5.47 1.45
C VAL A 108 -27.51 -5.12 2.66
N GLY A 109 -27.74 -3.83 2.92
CA GLY A 109 -28.69 -3.34 3.92
C GLY A 109 -28.08 -2.74 5.19
N VAL A 110 -26.85 -2.22 5.17
CA VAL A 110 -26.30 -1.46 6.31
C VAL A 110 -27.10 -0.19 6.57
N THR A 111 -27.58 -0.02 7.80
CA THR A 111 -28.30 1.18 8.24
C THR A 111 -27.39 2.29 8.77
N ALA A 112 -26.17 1.96 9.21
CA ALA A 112 -25.21 2.93 9.72
C ALA A 112 -24.88 4.05 8.72
N SER A 113 -24.52 5.23 9.24
CA SER A 113 -24.08 6.36 8.44
C SER A 113 -22.70 6.13 7.82
N PHE A 114 -22.39 6.89 6.77
CA PHE A 114 -21.05 6.87 6.16
C PHE A 114 -19.98 7.28 7.17
N TRP A 115 -20.28 8.21 8.09
CA TRP A 115 -19.32 8.72 9.06
C TRP A 115 -18.82 7.66 10.03
N HIS A 116 -19.71 6.84 10.56
CA HIS A 116 -19.32 5.70 11.40
C HIS A 116 -18.48 4.67 10.63
N PHE A 117 -18.90 4.37 9.40
CA PHE A 117 -18.17 3.44 8.55
C PHE A 117 -16.76 3.95 8.24
N PHE A 118 -16.65 5.20 7.78
CA PHE A 118 -15.39 5.81 7.37
C PHE A 118 -14.43 5.95 8.54
N ARG A 119 -14.91 6.29 9.74
CA ARG A 119 -14.07 6.34 10.94
C ARG A 119 -13.48 4.98 11.28
N LEU A 120 -14.29 3.91 11.28
CA LEU A 120 -13.80 2.55 11.50
C LEU A 120 -12.85 2.08 10.40
N PHE A 121 -13.16 2.42 9.15
CA PHE A 121 -12.30 2.17 7.99
C PHE A 121 -10.92 2.82 8.20
N ALA A 122 -10.88 4.09 8.59
CA ALA A 122 -9.64 4.82 8.86
C ALA A 122 -8.82 4.19 10.00
N TYR A 123 -9.46 3.75 11.09
CA TYR A 123 -8.76 3.01 12.16
C TYR A 123 -8.16 1.70 11.66
N PHE A 124 -8.92 0.90 10.91
CA PHE A 124 -8.42 -0.36 10.38
C PHE A 124 -7.30 -0.16 9.37
N CYS A 125 -7.40 0.83 8.49
CA CYS A 125 -6.31 1.23 7.59
C CYS A 125 -5.06 1.67 8.37
N GLY A 126 -5.22 2.50 9.40
CA GLY A 126 -4.09 2.95 10.23
C GLY A 126 -3.39 1.80 10.96
N VAL A 127 -4.14 0.84 11.50
CA VAL A 127 -3.57 -0.37 12.11
C VAL A 127 -2.85 -1.23 11.08
N THR A 128 -3.49 -1.43 9.92
CA THR A 128 -2.96 -2.24 8.82
C THR A 128 -1.65 -1.67 8.30
N LEU A 129 -1.58 -0.36 8.10
CA LEU A 129 -0.42 0.34 7.60
C LEU A 129 0.81 0.20 8.52
N VAL A 130 0.62 0.38 9.83
CA VAL A 130 1.70 0.17 10.80
C VAL A 130 2.17 -1.29 10.82
N LEU A 131 1.24 -2.25 10.76
CA LEU A 131 1.59 -3.68 10.74
C LEU A 131 2.31 -4.10 9.46
N LEU A 132 1.94 -3.55 8.30
CA LEU A 132 2.61 -3.80 7.03
C LEU A 132 4.07 -3.33 7.09
N VAL A 133 4.32 -2.10 7.57
CA VAL A 133 5.70 -1.62 7.72
C VAL A 133 6.49 -2.48 8.72
N PHE A 134 5.88 -2.97 9.81
CA PHE A 134 6.56 -3.94 10.66
C PHE A 134 6.83 -5.28 9.96
N ALA A 135 5.93 -5.75 9.10
CA ALA A 135 6.11 -6.96 8.31
C ALA A 135 7.28 -6.81 7.34
N ASP A 136 7.34 -5.67 6.65
CA ASP A 136 8.38 -5.33 5.70
C ASP A 136 9.73 -5.17 6.43
N ALA A 137 9.75 -4.52 7.58
CA ALA A 137 10.93 -4.43 8.42
C ALA A 137 11.48 -5.80 8.87
N ILE A 138 10.63 -6.81 9.06
CA ILE A 138 11.07 -8.18 9.40
C ILE A 138 11.77 -8.86 8.22
N THR A 139 11.43 -8.50 6.97
CA THR A 139 12.14 -9.03 5.79
C THR A 139 13.60 -8.60 5.72
N ASN A 140 14.02 -7.58 6.48
CA ASN A 140 15.42 -7.20 6.63
C ASN A 140 16.32 -8.31 7.17
N ILE A 141 15.77 -9.36 7.78
CA ILE A 141 16.53 -10.58 8.12
C ILE A 141 17.24 -11.15 6.87
N ALA A 142 16.62 -11.01 5.68
CA ALA A 142 17.21 -11.43 4.41
C ALA A 142 18.49 -10.64 4.05
N MET A 143 18.54 -9.36 4.39
CA MET A 143 19.66 -8.45 4.06
C MET A 143 20.86 -8.59 4.99
N ILE A 144 20.74 -9.39 6.05
CA ILE A 144 21.91 -9.85 6.82
C ILE A 144 22.84 -10.68 5.92
N ASP A 145 22.29 -11.35 4.89
CA ASP A 145 23.10 -12.02 3.88
C ASP A 145 23.75 -10.97 2.93
N PRO A 146 25.08 -10.81 2.95
CA PRO A 146 25.76 -9.83 2.11
C PRO A 146 25.63 -10.14 0.61
N ILE A 147 25.29 -11.39 0.24
CA ILE A 147 25.04 -11.77 -1.15
C ILE A 147 23.67 -11.24 -1.58
N VAL A 148 22.65 -11.38 -0.74
CA VAL A 148 21.31 -10.83 -1.01
C VAL A 148 21.38 -9.31 -1.11
N ALA A 149 22.05 -8.64 -0.16
CA ALA A 149 22.21 -7.19 -0.17
C ALA A 149 22.92 -6.66 -1.42
N LYS A 150 24.05 -7.27 -1.81
CA LYS A 150 24.79 -6.86 -3.03
C LYS A 150 24.00 -7.14 -4.30
N SER A 151 23.32 -8.29 -4.38
CA SER A 151 22.47 -8.62 -5.52
C SER A 151 21.29 -7.65 -5.65
N TRP A 152 20.72 -7.18 -4.54
CA TRP A 152 19.64 -6.20 -4.55
C TRP A 152 20.10 -4.84 -5.07
N ILE A 153 21.23 -4.34 -4.57
CA ILE A 153 21.85 -3.09 -5.08
C ILE A 153 22.15 -3.20 -6.58
N GLN A 154 22.64 -4.36 -7.03
CA GLN A 154 22.92 -4.60 -8.44
C GLN A 154 21.63 -4.60 -9.29
N LEU A 155 20.52 -5.14 -8.78
CA LEU A 155 19.22 -5.10 -9.46
C LEU A 155 18.67 -3.67 -9.56
N GLU A 156 18.81 -2.85 -8.53
CA GLU A 156 18.41 -1.44 -8.55
C GLU A 156 19.17 -0.66 -9.64
N GLN A 157 20.48 -0.89 -9.74
CA GLN A 157 21.32 -0.30 -10.80
C GLN A 157 20.88 -0.79 -12.19
N SER A 158 20.66 -2.10 -12.35
CA SER A 158 20.18 -2.66 -13.62
C SER A 158 18.82 -2.10 -14.03
N ALA A 159 17.89 -1.85 -13.09
CA ALA A 159 16.60 -1.25 -13.39
C ALA A 159 16.72 0.19 -13.94
N ALA A 160 17.64 0.99 -13.38
CA ALA A 160 17.92 2.33 -13.88
C ALA A 160 18.52 2.31 -15.29
N GLU A 161 19.36 1.32 -15.60
CA GLU A 161 19.99 1.14 -16.92
C GLU A 161 19.00 0.60 -17.98
N LEU A 162 18.06 -0.27 -17.58
CA LEU A 162 17.06 -0.87 -18.48
C LEU A 162 15.98 0.10 -18.92
N ARG A 163 15.64 1.09 -18.10
CA ARG A 163 14.59 2.07 -18.38
C ARG A 163 14.78 2.83 -19.72
N PRO A 164 15.91 3.51 -19.99
CA PRO A 164 16.11 4.23 -21.24
C PRO A 164 16.12 3.32 -22.47
N LEU A 165 16.61 2.07 -22.34
CA LEU A 165 16.59 1.10 -23.42
C LEU A 165 15.17 0.66 -23.76
N THR A 166 14.31 0.52 -22.75
CA THR A 166 12.89 0.18 -22.93
C THR A 166 12.13 1.34 -23.57
N GLU A 167 12.39 2.58 -23.14
CA GLU A 167 11.83 3.80 -23.73
C GLU A 167 12.26 3.96 -25.21
N GLN A 168 13.53 3.70 -25.54
CA GLN A 168 14.03 3.71 -26.92
C GLN A 168 13.36 2.66 -27.80
N MET A 169 13.16 1.43 -27.32
CA MET A 169 12.43 0.41 -28.09
C MET A 169 11.00 0.84 -28.38
N LEU A 170 10.31 1.45 -27.39
CA LEU A 170 8.96 1.96 -27.59
C LEU A 170 8.93 3.08 -28.65
N CYS A 171 9.97 3.93 -28.72
CA CYS A 171 10.12 4.93 -29.78
C CYS A 171 10.34 4.34 -31.18
N HIS A 172 10.85 3.11 -31.27
CA HIS A 172 11.04 2.38 -32.52
C HIS A 172 9.87 1.42 -32.85
N THR A 173 8.74 1.55 -32.15
CA THR A 173 7.52 0.82 -32.50
C THR A 173 6.97 1.34 -33.82
N ASP A 174 6.61 0.43 -34.73
CA ASP A 174 5.93 0.79 -35.97
C ASP A 174 4.55 1.38 -35.64
N SER A 175 4.31 2.62 -36.08
CA SER A 175 3.07 3.34 -35.81
C SER A 175 1.85 2.79 -36.56
N GLU A 176 2.05 2.03 -37.64
CA GLU A 176 0.96 1.46 -38.45
C GLU A 176 0.55 0.07 -37.96
N THR A 177 1.51 -0.77 -37.57
CA THR A 177 1.25 -2.15 -37.12
C THR A 177 1.22 -2.29 -35.61
N GLY A 178 1.78 -1.33 -34.87
CA GLY A 178 1.99 -1.43 -33.42
C GLY A 178 3.05 -2.45 -33.03
N GLU A 179 3.76 -3.04 -34.00
CA GLU A 179 4.81 -4.01 -33.75
C GLU A 179 6.09 -3.30 -33.32
N LEU A 180 6.74 -3.82 -32.28
CA LEU A 180 8.10 -3.43 -31.95
C LEU A 180 8.98 -3.87 -33.12
N LEU A 181 9.58 -2.92 -33.86
CA LEU A 181 10.56 -3.27 -34.87
C LEU A 181 11.62 -4.14 -34.20
N ALA A 182 11.87 -5.32 -34.78
CA ALA A 182 12.81 -6.30 -34.28
C ALA A 182 14.25 -5.76 -34.35
N THR A 183 14.56 -4.80 -33.49
CA THR A 183 15.90 -4.58 -33.03
C THR A 183 16.15 -5.67 -32.02
N SER A 184 16.72 -6.78 -32.51
CA SER A 184 17.38 -7.78 -31.68
C SER A 184 18.52 -7.09 -30.95
N ASN A 185 18.18 -6.31 -29.92
CA ASN A 185 19.18 -5.64 -29.12
C ASN A 185 19.69 -6.73 -28.17
N GLU A 186 20.59 -7.57 -28.70
CA GLU A 186 21.23 -8.67 -27.96
C GLU A 186 21.77 -8.16 -26.62
N ALA A 187 22.21 -6.90 -26.58
CA ALA A 187 22.59 -6.18 -25.36
C ALA A 187 21.47 -6.08 -24.31
N LEU A 188 20.24 -5.74 -24.68
CA LEU A 188 19.09 -5.72 -23.77
C LEU A 188 18.74 -7.13 -23.30
N GLN A 189 18.71 -8.09 -24.22
CA GLN A 189 18.38 -9.47 -23.89
C GLN A 189 19.41 -10.09 -22.93
N GLN A 190 20.69 -9.74 -23.13
CA GLN A 190 21.79 -10.11 -22.25
C GLN A 190 21.71 -9.41 -20.89
N GLN A 191 21.36 -8.11 -20.85
CA GLN A 191 21.13 -7.39 -19.60
C GLN A 191 19.94 -7.95 -18.80
N LEU A 192 18.82 -8.30 -19.47
CA LEU A 192 17.67 -8.94 -18.83
C LEU A 192 18.02 -10.31 -18.28
N GLN A 193 18.76 -11.13 -19.03
CA GLN A 193 19.24 -12.43 -18.55
C GLN A 193 20.19 -12.29 -17.37
N GLN A 194 21.07 -11.29 -17.40
CA GLN A 194 21.99 -11.00 -16.30
C GLN A 194 21.22 -10.53 -15.05
N ALA A 195 20.24 -9.65 -15.20
CA ALA A 195 19.36 -9.22 -14.11
C ALA A 195 18.57 -10.41 -13.53
N GLN A 196 18.03 -11.29 -14.38
CA GLN A 196 17.34 -12.51 -13.96
C GLN A 196 18.27 -13.43 -13.15
N ALA A 197 19.50 -13.65 -13.62
CA ALA A 197 20.47 -14.49 -12.92
C ALA A 197 20.86 -13.90 -11.54
N VAL A 198 20.96 -12.57 -11.43
CA VAL A 198 21.21 -11.88 -10.16
C VAL A 198 20.01 -11.99 -9.23
N TYR A 199 18.79 -11.86 -9.76
CA TYR A 199 17.55 -12.07 -9.03
C TYR A 199 17.47 -13.49 -8.47
N ASP A 200 17.65 -14.51 -9.30
CA ASP A 200 17.61 -15.91 -8.87
C ASP A 200 18.69 -16.22 -7.82
N LYS A 201 19.87 -15.58 -7.93
CA LYS A 201 20.95 -15.72 -6.94
C LYS A 201 20.58 -15.13 -5.57
N ALA A 202 19.77 -14.07 -5.53
CA ALA A 202 19.27 -13.48 -4.31
C ALA A 202 18.09 -14.29 -3.74
N THR A 203 17.13 -14.66 -4.59
CA THR A 203 15.85 -15.23 -4.16
C THR A 203 15.93 -16.70 -3.75
N ASN A 204 16.93 -17.45 -4.24
CA ASN A 204 17.18 -18.82 -3.82
C ASN A 204 17.93 -18.93 -2.48
N ARG A 205 18.26 -17.81 -1.82
CA ARG A 205 18.98 -17.83 -0.54
C ARG A 205 18.06 -18.20 0.61
N PRO A 206 18.51 -19.04 1.57
CA PRO A 206 17.70 -19.43 2.71
C PRO A 206 17.17 -18.25 3.54
N LEU A 207 17.98 -17.22 3.77
CA LEU A 207 17.57 -16.04 4.53
C LEU A 207 16.55 -15.18 3.79
N PHE A 208 16.63 -15.10 2.47
CA PHE A 208 15.62 -14.44 1.64
C PHE A 208 14.30 -15.20 1.66
N LEU A 209 14.34 -16.52 1.44
CA LEU A 209 13.16 -17.38 1.52
C LEU A 209 12.51 -17.31 2.90
N LEU A 210 13.31 -17.28 3.98
CA LEU A 210 12.81 -17.12 5.34
C LEU A 210 12.13 -15.76 5.54
N GLY A 211 12.78 -14.66 5.13
CA GLY A 211 12.21 -13.32 5.20
C GLY A 211 10.88 -13.21 4.47
N ASN A 212 10.83 -13.64 3.21
CA ASN A 212 9.60 -13.67 2.41
C ASN A 212 8.52 -14.58 3.00
N SER A 213 8.89 -15.73 3.55
CA SER A 213 7.93 -16.64 4.18
C SER A 213 7.31 -16.01 5.43
N ILE A 214 8.11 -15.32 6.25
CA ILE A 214 7.60 -14.59 7.41
C ILE A 214 6.68 -13.46 6.97
N GLN A 215 7.07 -12.69 5.96
CA GLN A 215 6.23 -11.62 5.39
C GLN A 215 4.88 -12.16 4.89
N ALA A 216 4.90 -13.25 4.13
CA ALA A 216 3.69 -13.90 3.63
C ALA A 216 2.79 -14.37 4.78
N VAL A 217 3.36 -14.94 5.85
CA VAL A 217 2.61 -15.31 7.06
C VAL A 217 1.98 -14.07 7.71
N VAL A 218 2.70 -12.96 7.83
CA VAL A 218 2.16 -11.72 8.39
C VAL A 218 1.02 -11.17 7.54
N TYR A 219 1.13 -11.20 6.21
CA TYR A 219 0.06 -10.80 5.31
C TYR A 219 -1.19 -11.67 5.46
N VAL A 220 -1.03 -12.99 5.59
CA VAL A 220 -2.14 -13.90 5.85
C VAL A 220 -2.79 -13.60 7.20
N VAL A 221 -2.01 -13.39 8.26
CA VAL A 221 -2.52 -13.03 9.59
C VAL A 221 -3.29 -11.70 9.54
N LEU A 222 -2.76 -10.71 8.83
CA LEU A 222 -3.40 -9.41 8.64
C LEU A 222 -4.71 -9.51 7.86
N LEU A 223 -4.74 -10.31 6.79
CA LEU A 223 -5.94 -10.57 6.00
C LEU A 223 -7.03 -11.28 6.82
N VAL A 224 -6.63 -12.25 7.64
CA VAL A 224 -7.54 -12.93 8.59
C VAL A 224 -8.06 -11.93 9.62
N TRP A 225 -7.20 -11.09 10.18
CA TRP A 225 -7.59 -10.06 11.15
C TRP A 225 -8.59 -9.06 10.55
N LEU A 226 -8.31 -8.53 9.36
CA LEU A 226 -9.21 -7.63 8.63
C LEU A 226 -10.57 -8.28 8.36
N SER A 227 -10.57 -9.56 7.95
CA SER A 227 -11.80 -10.32 7.72
C SER A 227 -12.61 -10.48 9.01
N ILE A 228 -11.96 -10.73 10.14
CA ILE A 228 -12.61 -10.82 11.46
C ILE A 228 -13.17 -9.46 11.88
N ALA A 229 -12.42 -8.37 11.67
CA ALA A 229 -12.84 -7.02 12.01
C ALA A 229 -14.08 -6.60 11.20
N TRP A 230 -14.05 -6.75 9.88
CA TRP A 230 -15.19 -6.43 9.00
C TRP A 230 -16.38 -7.35 9.22
N ALA A 231 -16.18 -8.64 9.48
CA ALA A 231 -17.27 -9.52 9.88
C ALA A 231 -17.86 -9.12 11.24
N GLY A 232 -17.03 -8.64 12.18
CA GLY A 232 -17.45 -8.05 13.44
C GLY A 232 -18.33 -6.82 13.23
N TYR A 233 -17.96 -5.93 12.31
CA TYR A 233 -18.74 -4.76 11.93
C TYR A 233 -20.11 -5.16 11.35
N GLY A 234 -20.14 -6.09 10.40
CA GLY A 234 -21.40 -6.57 9.83
C GLY A 234 -22.32 -7.21 10.88
N LYS A 235 -21.77 -8.00 11.80
CA LYS A 235 -22.54 -8.61 12.90
C LYS A 235 -23.05 -7.59 13.90
N ALA A 236 -22.27 -6.56 14.22
CA ALA A 236 -22.70 -5.48 15.10
C ALA A 236 -23.92 -4.72 14.53
N LEU A 237 -24.03 -4.68 13.20
CA LEU A 237 -25.16 -4.12 12.46
C LEU A 237 -26.24 -5.17 12.12
N GLN A 238 -26.22 -6.34 12.77
CA GLN A 238 -27.21 -7.41 12.61
C GLN A 238 -27.34 -7.98 11.19
N LEU A 239 -26.30 -7.89 10.36
CA LEU A 239 -26.29 -8.54 9.06
C LEU A 239 -26.05 -10.05 9.18
N SER A 240 -26.70 -10.81 8.29
CA SER A 240 -26.44 -12.25 8.17
C SER A 240 -25.05 -12.52 7.58
N THR A 241 -24.46 -13.67 7.91
CA THR A 241 -23.14 -14.07 7.38
C THR A 241 -23.08 -14.03 5.85
N GLY A 242 -24.16 -14.45 5.16
CA GLY A 242 -24.22 -14.40 3.70
C GLY A 242 -24.12 -12.98 3.13
N LYS A 243 -24.78 -12.00 3.76
CA LYS A 243 -24.71 -10.59 3.36
C LYS A 243 -23.32 -9.99 3.60
N ILE A 244 -22.66 -10.39 4.69
CA ILE A 244 -21.28 -9.97 4.98
C ILE A 244 -20.33 -10.47 3.90
N ILE A 245 -20.42 -11.76 3.54
CA ILE A 245 -19.61 -12.35 2.46
C ILE A 245 -19.89 -11.64 1.14
N GLN A 246 -21.17 -11.41 0.81
CA GLN A 246 -21.56 -10.72 -0.41
C GLN A 246 -20.98 -9.29 -0.49
N ALA A 247 -21.06 -8.51 0.59
CA ALA A 247 -20.48 -7.17 0.64
C ALA A 247 -18.95 -7.20 0.46
N GLY A 248 -18.27 -8.18 1.08
CA GLY A 248 -16.84 -8.39 0.93
C GLY A 248 -16.44 -8.70 -0.52
N ILE A 249 -17.11 -9.67 -1.15
CA ILE A 249 -16.86 -10.05 -2.55
C ILE A 249 -17.14 -8.86 -3.48
N LEU A 250 -18.28 -8.18 -3.31
CA LEU A 250 -18.64 -7.03 -4.14
C LEU A 250 -17.62 -5.90 -4.02
N THR A 251 -17.16 -5.63 -2.80
CA THR A 251 -16.11 -4.63 -2.55
C THR A 251 -14.82 -5.02 -3.26
N LEU A 252 -14.36 -6.27 -3.12
CA LEU A 252 -13.13 -6.74 -3.78
C LEU A 252 -13.21 -6.64 -5.30
N VAL A 253 -14.33 -7.06 -5.89
CA VAL A 253 -14.54 -7.02 -7.35
C VAL A 253 -14.55 -5.57 -7.85
N LEU A 254 -15.29 -4.67 -7.18
CA LEU A 254 -15.36 -3.27 -7.61
C LEU A 254 -14.03 -2.53 -7.42
N VAL A 255 -13.32 -2.78 -6.32
CA VAL A 255 -11.97 -2.23 -6.10
C VAL A 255 -11.00 -2.74 -7.16
N PHE A 256 -11.05 -4.04 -7.51
CA PHE A 256 -10.23 -4.61 -8.58
C PHE A 256 -10.52 -3.96 -9.94
N ILE A 257 -11.80 -3.79 -10.29
CA ILE A 257 -12.19 -3.11 -11.54
C ILE A 257 -11.71 -1.65 -11.54
N ALA A 258 -11.91 -0.92 -10.44
CA ALA A 258 -11.45 0.46 -10.31
C ALA A 258 -9.92 0.57 -10.44
N TYR A 259 -9.18 -0.34 -9.79
CA TYR A 259 -7.72 -0.40 -9.90
C TYR A 259 -7.25 -0.69 -11.32
N MET A 260 -7.89 -1.65 -12.01
CA MET A 260 -7.59 -1.97 -13.41
C MET A 260 -7.83 -0.77 -14.33
N LEU A 261 -8.96 -0.07 -14.17
CA LEU A 261 -9.27 1.14 -14.94
C LEU A 261 -8.26 2.25 -14.69
N LEU A 262 -7.87 2.46 -13.43
CA LEU A 262 -6.89 3.47 -13.06
C LEU A 262 -5.50 3.15 -13.63
N THR A 263 -5.09 1.88 -13.56
CA THR A 263 -3.84 1.40 -14.15
C THR A 263 -3.85 1.57 -15.67
N LEU A 264 -4.95 1.25 -16.35
CA LEU A 264 -5.11 1.46 -17.79
C LEU A 264 -4.95 2.93 -18.17
N VAL A 265 -5.57 3.84 -17.43
CA VAL A 265 -5.47 5.29 -17.67
C VAL A 265 -4.05 5.80 -17.42
N GLN A 266 -3.41 5.37 -16.32
CA GLN A 266 -2.04 5.75 -15.99
C GLN A 266 -1.05 5.25 -17.04
N THR A 267 -1.12 3.96 -17.41
CA THR A 267 -0.28 3.37 -18.46
C THR A 267 -0.51 4.06 -19.80
N GLY A 268 -1.76 4.35 -20.17
CA GLY A 268 -2.07 5.11 -21.38
C GLY A 268 -1.45 6.51 -21.39
N SER A 269 -1.51 7.22 -20.25
CA SER A 269 -0.89 8.54 -20.09
C SER A 269 0.64 8.47 -20.17
N GLN A 270 1.26 7.46 -19.54
CA GLN A 270 2.72 7.28 -19.58
C GLN A 270 3.20 6.93 -20.98
N MET A 271 2.50 6.01 -21.67
CA MET A 271 2.80 5.67 -23.07
C MET A 271 2.67 6.89 -23.98
N MET A 272 1.60 7.68 -23.84
CA MET A 272 1.44 8.91 -24.63
C MET A 272 2.55 9.93 -24.36
N ALA A 273 3.04 10.03 -23.11
CA ALA A 273 4.16 10.89 -22.77
C ALA A 273 5.47 10.41 -23.43
N ILE A 274 5.72 9.09 -23.42
CA ILE A 274 6.89 8.48 -24.08
C ILE A 274 6.82 8.74 -25.59
N TYR A 275 5.71 8.40 -26.26
CA TYR A 275 5.57 8.62 -27.70
C TYR A 275 5.73 10.08 -28.13
N ARG A 276 5.23 11.03 -27.32
CA ARG A 276 5.44 12.46 -27.58
C ARG A 276 6.91 12.90 -27.48
N ALA A 277 7.72 12.22 -26.67
CA ALA A 277 9.15 12.48 -26.55
C ALA A 277 9.98 11.83 -27.66
N CYS A 278 9.39 10.90 -28.43
CA CYS A 278 10.02 10.24 -29.57
C CYS A 278 9.90 11.02 -30.90
N ILE A 279 9.07 12.08 -30.94
CA ILE A 279 8.83 12.96 -32.09
C ILE A 279 9.69 14.21 -31.96
#